data_AF-A0A1V2Z9P8-F1
#
_entry.id   AF-A0A1V2Z9P8-F1
#
_cell.length_a   1.000
_cell.length_b   1.000
_cell.length_c   1.000
_cell.angle_alpha   90.00
_cell.angle_beta   90.00
_cell.angle_gamma   90.00
#
_symmetry.space_group_name_H-M   'P 1'
#
loop_
_entity.id
_entity.type
_entity.pdbx_description
1 polymer ?
#
loop_
_entity_poly.entity_id
_entity_poly.type
_entity_poly.pdbx_seq_one_letter_code
_entity_poly.pdbx_strand_id
1 'polypeptide(L)'
;HRDLHDKQLLASDDGRLALLDLDTAARAEAALDLGNLRAHLRLRTSQGLLPAASAASATAVVDRAAERAGVPPHRLEAYESAARLRLACLYLFRPAWRSLAARSLARTTERILAP
;
A
#
# COMPACT_ATOMS: atom_id res chain seq x y z
N HIS A 1 12.04 0.06 -5.21
CA HIS A 1 11.21 0.91 -6.08
C HIS A 1 10.98 2.29 -5.47
N ARG A 2 10.74 2.37 -4.16
CA ARG A 2 10.40 3.57 -3.38
C ARG A 2 9.02 4.19 -3.60
N ASP A 3 8.31 3.77 -4.63
CA ASP A 3 6.91 4.14 -4.87
C ASP A 3 6.08 2.98 -5.43
N LEU A 4 6.38 1.73 -4.99
CA LEU A 4 5.65 0.56 -5.49
C LEU A 4 4.18 0.62 -5.07
N HIS A 5 3.29 0.72 -6.05
CA HIS A 5 1.84 0.65 -5.85
C HIS A 5 1.11 0.08 -7.07
N ASP A 6 -0.21 -0.09 -6.98
CA ASP A 6 -1.07 -0.69 -8.00
C ASP A 6 -0.82 -0.17 -9.43
N LYS A 7 -0.59 1.15 -9.58
CA LYS A 7 -0.34 1.76 -10.90
C LYS A 7 1.08 1.62 -11.44
N GLN A 8 2.02 1.06 -10.68
CA GLN A 8 3.40 0.79 -11.15
C GLN A 8 3.59 -0.63 -11.67
N LEU A 9 2.48 -1.35 -11.84
CA LEU A 9 2.43 -2.71 -12.35
C LEU A 9 1.69 -2.71 -13.68
N LEU A 10 2.33 -3.19 -14.73
CA LEU A 10 1.68 -3.54 -15.98
C LEU A 10 1.48 -5.04 -16.05
N ALA A 11 0.31 -5.46 -16.48
CA ALA A 11 0.02 -6.84 -16.84
C ALA A 11 -0.13 -6.94 -18.36
N SER A 12 0.52 -7.93 -18.96
CA SER A 12 0.25 -8.33 -20.34
C SER A 12 -0.81 -9.42 -20.38
N ASP A 13 -1.45 -9.58 -21.55
CA ASP A 13 -2.51 -10.58 -21.76
C ASP A 13 -2.03 -12.02 -21.52
N ASP A 14 -0.73 -12.28 -21.66
CA ASP A 14 -0.09 -13.57 -21.37
C ASP A 14 0.29 -13.76 -19.89
N GLY A 15 -0.16 -12.86 -19.00
CA GLY A 15 0.01 -12.97 -17.56
C GLY A 15 1.38 -12.56 -17.02
N ARG A 16 2.26 -11.99 -17.85
CA ARG A 16 3.52 -11.40 -17.36
C ARG A 16 3.25 -10.06 -16.68
N LEU A 17 4.11 -9.75 -15.71
CA LEU A 17 4.10 -8.47 -15.00
C LEU A 17 5.38 -7.70 -15.29
N ALA A 18 5.25 -6.39 -15.50
CA ALA A 18 6.36 -5.46 -15.58
C ALA A 18 6.22 -4.35 -14.52
N LEU A 19 7.36 -3.91 -13.98
CA LEU A 19 7.43 -2.75 -13.10
C LEU A 19 7.75 -1.50 -13.92
N LEU A 20 7.13 -0.39 -13.53
CA LEU A 20 7.40 0.93 -14.10
C LEU A 20 8.09 1.85 -13.07
N ASP A 21 8.47 3.05 -13.51
CA ASP A 21 8.85 4.17 -12.63
C ASP A 21 9.97 3.83 -11.62
N LEU A 22 11.13 3.44 -12.16
CA LEU A 22 12.32 3.09 -11.37
C LEU A 22 13.25 4.28 -11.10
N ASP A 23 12.82 5.51 -11.41
CA ASP A 23 13.65 6.72 -11.28
C ASP A 23 14.02 7.03 -9.82
N THR A 24 13.20 6.55 -8.87
CA THR A 24 13.46 6.69 -7.43
C THR A 24 14.05 5.43 -6.80
N ALA A 25 14.42 4.41 -7.59
CA ALA A 25 14.94 3.16 -7.06
C ALA A 25 16.23 3.38 -6.24
N ALA A 26 16.29 2.73 -5.07
CA ALA A 26 17.43 2.79 -4.17
C ALA A 26 17.51 1.51 -3.33
N ARG A 27 18.67 1.26 -2.72
CA ARG A 27 18.83 0.21 -1.71
C ARG A 27 18.11 0.63 -0.43
N ALA A 28 17.05 -0.08 -0.09
CA ALA A 28 16.24 0.12 1.11
C ALA A 28 15.65 -1.21 1.58
N GLU A 29 14.96 -1.21 2.71
CA GLU A 29 14.21 -2.38 3.16
C GLU A 29 13.06 -2.70 2.20
N ALA A 30 12.90 -3.98 1.84
CA ALA A 30 11.76 -4.43 1.01
C ALA A 30 10.39 -4.09 1.65
N ALA A 31 10.36 -3.99 2.98
CA ALA A 31 9.18 -3.60 3.75
C ALA A 31 8.64 -2.21 3.34
N LEU A 32 9.50 -1.30 2.86
CA LEU A 32 9.10 0.02 2.38
C LEU A 32 8.17 -0.09 1.16
N ASP A 33 8.56 -0.89 0.17
CA ASP A 33 7.78 -1.08 -1.05
C ASP A 33 6.52 -1.92 -0.81
N LEU A 34 6.65 -3.02 -0.06
CA LEU A 34 5.54 -3.93 0.22
C LEU A 34 4.49 -3.30 1.15
N GLY A 35 4.93 -2.52 2.13
CA GLY A 35 4.04 -1.75 3.00
C GLY A 35 3.27 -0.67 2.22
N ASN A 36 3.92 0.01 1.28
CA ASN A 36 3.26 0.98 0.40
C ASN A 36 2.19 0.31 -0.48
N LEU A 37 2.51 -0.84 -1.08
CA LEU A 37 1.57 -1.59 -1.91
C LEU A 37 0.36 -2.09 -1.10
N ARG A 38 0.55 -2.65 0.11
CA ARG A 38 -0.57 -3.01 1.00
C ARG A 38 -1.46 -1.81 1.32
N ALA A 39 -0.87 -0.66 1.63
CA ALA A 39 -1.61 0.56 1.94
C ALA A 39 -2.47 1.02 0.75
N HIS A 40 -1.93 0.94 -0.47
CA HIS A 40 -2.67 1.23 -1.69
C HIS A 40 -3.82 0.25 -1.95
N LEU A 41 -3.62 -1.05 -1.79
CA LEU A 41 -4.70 -2.05 -1.93
C LEU A 41 -5.86 -1.76 -0.96
N ARG A 42 -5.56 -1.44 0.30
CA ARG A 42 -6.58 -1.05 1.30
C ARG A 42 -7.30 0.24 0.92
N LEU A 43 -6.57 1.22 0.38
CA LEU A 43 -7.16 2.46 -0.11
C LEU A 43 -8.15 2.17 -1.26
N ARG A 44 -7.74 1.41 -2.28
CA ARG A 44 -8.61 1.06 -3.42
C ARG A 44 -9.84 0.29 -2.99
N THR A 45 -9.68 -0.64 -2.04
CA THR A 45 -10.81 -1.37 -1.45
C THR A 45 -11.77 -0.41 -0.76
N SER A 46 -11.26 0.52 0.04
CA SER A 46 -12.09 1.52 0.75
C SER A 46 -12.79 2.50 -0.21
N GLN A 47 -12.19 2.76 -1.38
CA GLN A 47 -12.77 3.59 -2.44
C GLN A 47 -13.81 2.84 -3.29
N GLY A 48 -13.99 1.54 -3.10
CA GLY A 48 -14.84 0.70 -3.95
C GLY A 48 -14.24 0.40 -5.33
N LEU A 49 -12.94 0.70 -5.53
CA LEU A 49 -12.25 0.50 -6.81
C LEU A 49 -11.63 -0.90 -6.94
N LEU A 50 -11.52 -1.63 -5.83
CA LEU A 50 -11.02 -3.01 -5.79
C LEU A 50 -12.00 -3.88 -5.01
N PRO A 51 -12.60 -4.92 -5.63
CA PRO A 51 -13.48 -5.85 -4.94
C PRO A 51 -12.78 -6.54 -3.77
N ALA A 52 -13.52 -6.80 -2.68
CA ALA A 52 -12.95 -7.37 -1.45
C ALA A 52 -12.25 -8.72 -1.67
N ALA A 53 -12.81 -9.59 -2.52
CA ALA A 53 -12.19 -10.87 -2.86
C ALA A 53 -10.83 -10.68 -3.57
N SER A 54 -10.78 -9.80 -4.58
CA SER A 54 -9.53 -9.45 -5.27
C SER A 54 -8.52 -8.80 -4.35
N ALA A 55 -8.96 -7.94 -3.43
CA ALA A 55 -8.12 -7.32 -2.42
C ALA A 55 -7.51 -8.34 -1.46
N ALA A 56 -8.27 -9.35 -1.04
CA ALA A 56 -7.76 -10.45 -0.21
C ALA A 56 -6.68 -11.25 -0.95
N SER A 57 -6.95 -11.63 -2.21
CA SER A 57 -5.96 -12.34 -3.04
C SER A 57 -4.69 -11.52 -3.26
N ALA A 58 -4.82 -10.24 -3.59
CA ALA A 58 -3.68 -9.34 -3.81
C ALA A 58 -2.88 -9.14 -2.52
N THR A 59 -3.55 -8.94 -1.37
CA THR A 59 -2.88 -8.82 -0.07
C THR A 59 -2.11 -10.09 0.27
N ALA A 60 -2.68 -11.27 0.03
CA ALA A 60 -1.99 -12.54 0.25
C ALA A 60 -0.76 -12.71 -0.65
N VAL A 61 -0.76 -12.18 -1.87
CA VAL A 61 0.44 -12.16 -2.74
C VAL A 61 1.52 -11.27 -2.13
N VAL A 62 1.16 -10.08 -1.64
CA VAL A 62 2.11 -9.15 -1.03
C VAL A 62 2.69 -9.72 0.27
N ASP A 63 1.86 -10.36 1.10
CA ASP A 63 2.29 -10.98 2.34
C ASP A 63 3.28 -12.13 2.08
N ARG A 64 3.00 -13.00 1.09
CA ARG A 64 3.97 -14.02 0.64
C ARG A 64 5.27 -13.43 0.08
N ALA A 65 5.20 -12.29 -0.61
CA ALA A 65 6.39 -11.61 -1.10
C ALA A 65 7.23 -11.06 0.06
N ALA A 66 6.59 -10.54 1.10
CA ALA A 66 7.26 -10.07 2.32
C ALA A 66 7.96 -11.21 3.06
N GLU A 67 7.27 -12.36 3.21
CA GLU A 67 7.84 -13.57 3.79
C GLU A 67 9.08 -14.04 3.03
N ARG A 68 8.99 -14.14 1.69
CA ARG A 68 10.13 -14.54 0.83
C ARG A 68 11.30 -13.56 0.89
N ALA A 69 11.01 -12.27 1.09
CA ALA A 69 12.02 -11.23 1.25
C ALA A 69 12.59 -11.16 2.69
N GLY A 70 12.15 -12.02 3.60
CA GLY A 70 12.60 -12.03 5.00
C GLY A 70 12.17 -10.78 5.77
N VAL A 71 11.08 -10.13 5.37
CA VAL A 71 10.58 -8.93 6.04
C VAL A 71 9.91 -9.32 7.36
N PRO A 72 10.36 -8.79 8.51
CA PRO A 72 9.67 -9.03 9.77
C PRO A 72 8.25 -8.44 9.76
N PRO A 73 7.23 -9.14 10.31
CA PRO A 73 5.85 -8.65 10.31
C PRO A 73 5.69 -7.23 10.86
N HIS A 74 6.35 -6.92 11.99
CA HIS A 74 6.29 -5.59 12.60
C HIS A 74 6.88 -4.48 11.70
N ARG A 75 7.87 -4.79 10.85
CA ARG A 75 8.43 -3.83 9.88
C ARG A 75 7.41 -3.57 8.77
N LEU A 76 6.80 -4.62 8.23
CA LEU A 76 5.75 -4.49 7.21
C LEU A 76 4.59 -3.64 7.72
N GLU A 77 4.13 -3.90 8.95
CA GLU A 77 3.07 -3.15 9.61
C GLU A 77 3.46 -1.68 9.83
N ALA A 78 4.70 -1.40 10.26
CA ALA A 78 5.19 -0.04 10.45
C ALA A 78 5.18 0.75 9.12
N TYR A 79 5.71 0.18 8.03
CA TYR A 79 5.71 0.83 6.72
C TYR A 79 4.30 0.97 6.12
N GLU A 80 3.43 -0.02 6.28
CA GLU A 80 2.02 0.11 5.88
C GLU A 80 1.34 1.26 6.65
N SER A 81 1.59 1.37 7.96
CA SER A 81 1.04 2.43 8.80
C SER A 81 1.49 3.82 8.36
N ALA A 82 2.80 3.98 8.12
CA ALA A 82 3.36 5.23 7.61
C ALA A 82 2.79 5.58 6.23
N ALA A 83 2.67 4.61 5.32
CA ALA A 83 2.09 4.82 4.00
C ALA A 83 0.61 5.20 4.08
N ARG A 84 -0.18 4.55 4.95
CA ARG A 84 -1.60 4.90 5.18
C ARG A 84 -1.77 6.30 5.74
N LEU A 85 -0.91 6.72 6.67
CA LEU A 85 -0.91 8.08 7.22
C LEU A 85 -0.64 9.10 6.10
N ARG A 86 0.43 8.89 5.32
CA ARG A 86 0.77 9.74 4.17
C ARG A 86 -0.36 9.82 3.13
N LEU A 87 -0.95 8.68 2.77
CA LEU A 87 -2.07 8.62 1.83
C LEU A 87 -3.30 9.35 2.37
N ALA A 88 -3.63 9.18 3.66
CA ALA A 88 -4.74 9.92 4.26
C ALA A 88 -4.53 11.44 4.15
N CYS A 89 -3.32 11.93 4.48
CA CYS A 89 -2.99 13.34 4.32
C CYS A 89 -3.14 13.82 2.87
N LEU A 90 -2.61 13.07 1.90
CA LEU A 90 -2.70 13.41 0.48
C LEU A 90 -4.16 13.45 -0.02
N TYR A 91 -4.97 12.47 0.38
CA TYR A 91 -6.34 12.34 -0.10
C TYR A 91 -7.34 13.30 0.57
N LEU A 92 -6.95 14.01 1.63
CA LEU A 92 -7.72 15.17 2.13
C LEU A 92 -7.87 16.27 1.07
N PHE A 93 -6.90 16.38 0.16
CA PHE A 93 -6.89 17.31 -0.97
C PHE A 93 -7.56 16.74 -2.24
N ARG A 94 -8.26 15.60 -2.14
CA ARG A 94 -9.02 15.00 -3.24
C ARG A 94 -10.51 15.03 -2.89
N PRO A 95 -11.30 15.97 -3.45
CA PRO A 95 -12.69 16.19 -3.04
C PRO A 95 -13.54 14.92 -2.98
N ALA A 96 -13.43 14.05 -4.00
CA ALA A 96 -14.17 12.78 -4.07
C ALA A 96 -13.87 11.82 -2.91
N TRP A 97 -12.71 11.93 -2.26
CA TRP A 97 -12.22 10.98 -1.27
C TRP A 97 -11.96 11.61 0.10
N ARG A 98 -12.20 12.90 0.27
CA ARG A 98 -11.86 13.66 1.49
C ARG A 98 -12.45 13.03 2.76
N SER A 99 -13.73 12.65 2.73
CA SER A 99 -14.40 12.05 3.89
C SER A 99 -13.81 10.68 4.27
N LEU A 100 -13.43 9.89 3.27
CA LEU A 100 -12.74 8.61 3.49
C LEU A 100 -11.34 8.85 4.07
N ALA A 101 -10.61 9.82 3.53
CA ALA A 101 -9.28 10.19 3.96
C ALA A 101 -9.27 10.67 5.43
N ALA A 102 -10.23 11.52 5.82
CA ALA A 102 -10.38 11.98 7.20
C ALA A 102 -10.60 10.82 8.19
N ARG A 103 -11.47 9.86 7.85
CA ARG A 103 -11.67 8.63 8.67
C ARG A 103 -10.43 7.74 8.70
N SER A 104 -9.68 7.67 7.61
CA SER A 104 -8.43 6.91 7.57
C SER A 104 -7.34 7.56 8.42
N LEU A 105 -7.26 8.90 8.40
CA LEU A 105 -6.32 9.67 9.21
C LEU A 105 -6.55 9.43 10.70
N ALA A 106 -7.78 9.63 11.18
CA ALA A 106 -8.15 9.40 12.58
C ALA A 106 -7.72 8.00 13.07
N ARG A 107 -8.16 6.94 12.38
CA ARG A 107 -7.84 5.55 12.73
C ARG A 107 -6.34 5.23 12.68
N THR A 108 -5.61 5.82 11.74
CA THR A 108 -4.17 5.54 11.61
C THR A 108 -3.39 6.24 12.72
N THR A 109 -3.76 7.48 13.04
CA THR A 109 -3.18 8.25 14.15
C THR A 109 -3.44 7.58 15.49
N GLU A 110 -4.68 7.12 15.75
CA GLU A 110 -5.01 6.34 16.96
C GLU A 110 -4.10 5.13 17.13
N ARG A 111 -3.86 4.36 16.05
CA ARG A 111 -2.99 3.18 16.10
C ARG A 111 -1.51 3.52 16.33
N ILE A 112 -1.02 4.64 15.80
CA ILE A 112 0.39 5.04 15.92
C ILE A 112 0.66 5.67 17.30
N LEU A 113 -0.30 6.40 17.86
CA LEU A 113 -0.17 7.11 19.13
C LEU A 113 -0.71 6.32 20.33
N ALA A 114 -1.36 5.17 20.11
CA ALA A 114 -1.76 4.27 21.19
C ALA A 114 -0.50 3.80 21.95
N PRO A 115 -0.51 3.91 23.29
CA PRO A 115 0.62 3.52 24.14
C PRO A 115 0.90 2.02 24.11
#